data_AF-A0A139MTQ1-F1
#
_entry.id   AF-A0A139MTQ1-F1
#
_cell.length_a   1.000
_cell.length_b   1.000
_cell.length_c   1.000
_cell.angle_alpha   90.00
_cell.angle_beta   90.00
_cell.angle_gamma   90.00
#
_symmetry.space_group_name_H-M   'P 1'
#
loop_
_entity.id
_entity.type
_entity.pdbx_description
1 polymer ?
#
loop_
_entity_poly.entity_id
_entity_poly.type
_entity_poly.pdbx_seq_one_letter_code
_entity_poly.pdbx_strand_id
1 'polypeptide(L)'
;MEDYNRIRPLPVGYAVKETDDWCDIFVTVVFQRQGLSELIGRECGVERHIQIFKRLGIWNEDGNSTPKAGDIITFNWDQNSQQNDGWADHIGIVEKVENGIIHTIEGNSTNNQVQRKTYRIGHGNIRGFASPLYK
;
A
#
# COMPACT_ATOMS: atom_id res chain seq x y z
N MET A 1 9.38 -5.82 12.72
CA MET A 1 8.69 -4.97 13.72
C MET A 1 9.57 -3.88 14.32
N GLU A 2 10.82 -4.18 14.69
CA GLU A 2 11.74 -3.21 15.31
C GLU A 2 11.89 -1.88 14.54
N ASP A 3 12.11 -1.95 13.23
CA ASP A 3 12.27 -0.75 12.39
C ASP A 3 11.08 0.20 12.45
N TYR A 4 9.86 -0.33 12.40
CA TYR A 4 8.64 0.46 12.55
C TYR A 4 8.58 1.07 13.97
N ASN A 5 8.80 0.21 14.97
CA ASN A 5 8.69 0.56 16.39
C ASN A 5 9.82 1.47 16.90
N ARG A 6 10.85 1.76 16.10
CA ARG A 6 11.95 2.64 16.50
C ARG A 6 11.66 4.13 16.27
N ILE A 7 10.88 4.48 15.26
CA ILE A 7 10.66 5.88 14.88
C ILE A 7 9.44 6.45 15.61
N ARG A 8 9.63 7.62 16.25
CA ARG A 8 8.62 8.33 17.05
C ARG A 8 8.17 9.63 16.34
N PRO A 9 6.91 10.06 16.54
CA PRO A 9 5.84 9.34 17.24
C PRO A 9 5.43 8.05 16.49
N LEU A 10 4.89 7.08 17.23
CA LEU A 10 4.30 5.89 16.62
C LEU A 10 2.97 6.29 15.96
N PRO A 11 2.69 5.85 14.72
CA PRO A 11 1.36 6.01 14.15
C PRO A 11 0.31 5.44 15.10
N VAL A 12 -0.74 6.23 15.33
CA VAL A 12 -1.82 5.98 16.30
C VAL A 12 -1.37 5.61 17.73
N GLY A 13 -0.11 5.89 18.11
CA GLY A 13 0.45 5.52 19.42
C GLY A 13 0.67 4.02 19.61
N TYR A 14 0.55 3.21 18.55
CA TYR A 14 0.59 1.75 18.65
C TYR A 14 1.96 1.18 18.29
N ALA A 15 2.48 0.30 19.15
CA ALA A 15 3.67 -0.50 18.89
C ALA A 15 3.26 -1.85 18.30
N VAL A 16 3.67 -2.11 17.05
CA VAL A 16 3.29 -3.32 16.30
C VAL A 16 3.95 -4.57 16.88
N LYS A 17 3.27 -5.71 16.76
CA LYS A 17 3.66 -7.02 17.30
C LYS A 17 3.83 -8.03 16.18
N GLU A 18 4.51 -9.14 16.47
CA GLU A 18 4.73 -10.24 15.49
C GLU A 18 3.44 -10.94 15.04
N THR A 19 2.34 -10.77 15.78
CA THR A 19 1.02 -11.33 15.46
C THR A 19 0.16 -10.42 14.59
N ASP A 20 0.61 -9.18 14.34
CA ASP A 20 -0.17 -8.22 13.56
C ASP A 20 0.02 -8.48 12.07
N ASP A 21 -1.04 -8.26 11.29
CA ASP A 21 -0.92 -8.23 9.84
C ASP A 21 0.03 -7.10 9.41
N TRP A 22 1.00 -7.45 8.57
CA TRP A 22 2.17 -6.58 8.33
C TRP A 22 2.32 -6.08 6.89
N CYS A 23 1.28 -6.16 6.06
CA CYS A 23 1.29 -5.62 4.70
C CYS A 23 1.58 -4.10 4.70
N ASP A 24 0.89 -3.34 5.56
CA ASP A 24 1.10 -1.89 5.66
C ASP A 24 2.38 -1.52 6.42
N ILE A 25 2.73 -2.33 7.42
CA ILE A 25 4.00 -2.21 8.15
C ILE A 25 5.18 -2.37 7.15
N PHE A 26 5.08 -3.31 6.22
CA PHE A 26 6.07 -3.51 5.17
C PHE A 26 6.24 -2.26 4.30
N VAL A 27 5.15 -1.71 3.75
CA VAL A 27 5.19 -0.50 2.92
C VAL A 27 5.79 0.67 3.70
N THR A 28 5.31 0.90 4.93
CA THR A 28 5.85 1.95 5.81
C THR A 28 7.35 1.78 6.06
N VAL A 29 7.82 0.57 6.37
CA VAL A 29 9.25 0.32 6.65
C VAL A 29 10.11 0.47 5.40
N VAL A 30 9.63 0.05 4.22
CA VAL A 30 10.36 0.23 2.96
C VAL A 30 10.61 1.72 2.69
N PHE A 31 9.57 2.55 2.73
CA PHE A 31 9.71 4.00 2.52
C PHE A 31 10.53 4.66 3.64
N GLN A 32 10.38 4.21 4.89
CA GLN A 32 11.18 4.70 6.01
C GLN A 32 12.68 4.44 5.81
N ARG A 33 13.07 3.24 5.37
CA ARG A 33 14.48 2.89 5.12
C ARG A 33 15.09 3.70 3.99
N GLN A 34 14.28 4.12 3.01
CA GLN A 34 14.72 4.98 1.92
C GLN A 34 14.72 6.48 2.28
N GLY A 35 14.28 6.85 3.50
CA GLY A 35 14.12 8.26 3.87
C GLY A 35 12.95 8.96 3.16
N LEU A 36 11.98 8.19 2.66
CA LEU A 36 10.86 8.68 1.85
C LEU A 36 9.52 8.69 2.61
N SER A 37 9.52 8.54 3.93
CA SER A 37 8.29 8.53 4.74
C SER A 37 7.44 9.80 4.57
N GLU A 38 8.03 10.95 4.25
CA GLU A 38 7.26 12.18 4.02
C GLU A 38 6.37 12.12 2.79
N LEU A 39 6.70 11.27 1.80
CA LEU A 39 5.97 11.18 0.55
C LEU A 39 4.66 10.40 0.68
N ILE A 40 4.55 9.53 1.69
CA ILE A 40 3.40 8.62 1.86
C ILE A 40 2.79 8.70 3.27
N GLY A 41 3.54 9.21 4.25
CA GLY A 41 3.25 9.09 5.66
C GLY A 41 3.82 7.82 6.29
N ARG A 42 3.28 7.47 7.46
CA ARG A 42 3.58 6.23 8.18
C ARG A 42 2.29 5.73 8.81
N GLU A 43 2.02 4.43 8.68
CA GLU A 43 0.86 3.78 9.29
C GLU A 43 1.05 2.25 9.38
N CYS A 44 0.22 1.57 10.16
CA CYS A 44 0.18 0.11 10.26
C CYS A 44 -1.23 -0.46 9.99
N GLY A 45 -2.08 0.28 9.30
CA GLY A 45 -3.43 -0.10 8.94
C GLY A 45 -3.83 0.53 7.60
N VAL A 46 -4.14 -0.32 6.62
CA VAL A 46 -4.30 0.07 5.21
C VAL A 46 -5.31 1.20 5.03
N GLU A 47 -6.52 1.07 5.59
CA GLU A 47 -7.55 2.12 5.50
C GLU A 47 -7.05 3.46 6.05
N ARG A 48 -6.38 3.46 7.20
CA ARG A 48 -5.85 4.69 7.81
C ARG A 48 -4.74 5.29 6.95
N HIS A 49 -3.93 4.47 6.30
CA HIS A 49 -2.90 4.94 5.37
C HIS A 49 -3.53 5.60 4.14
N ILE A 50 -4.63 5.05 3.60
CA ILE A 50 -5.42 5.69 2.54
C ILE A 50 -5.91 7.08 2.97
N GLN A 51 -6.36 7.25 4.22
CA GLN A 51 -6.75 8.57 4.72
C GLN A 51 -5.56 9.55 4.77
N ILE A 52 -4.33 9.06 4.99
CA ILE A 52 -3.12 9.89 4.87
C ILE A 52 -2.88 10.24 3.39
N PHE A 53 -2.96 9.28 2.47
CA PHE A 53 -2.80 9.52 1.03
C PHE A 53 -3.79 10.56 0.51
N LYS A 54 -5.05 10.50 0.98
CA LYS A 54 -6.09 11.50 0.67
C LYS A 54 -5.69 12.89 1.18
N ARG A 55 -5.20 13.01 2.42
CA ARG A 55 -4.73 14.30 2.98
C ARG A 55 -3.51 14.86 2.28
N LEU A 56 -2.62 13.98 1.78
CA LEU A 56 -1.45 14.36 0.99
C LEU A 56 -1.82 14.72 -0.46
N GLY A 57 -3.06 14.48 -0.90
CA GLY A 57 -3.50 14.75 -2.27
C GLY A 57 -2.91 13.80 -3.31
N ILE A 58 -2.44 12.62 -2.90
CA ILE A 58 -1.79 11.62 -3.77
C ILE A 58 -2.66 10.41 -4.06
N TRP A 59 -3.86 10.34 -3.48
CA TRP A 59 -4.76 9.20 -3.61
C TRP A 59 -5.63 9.27 -4.88
N ASN A 60 -5.73 8.13 -5.56
CA ASN A 60 -6.63 7.90 -6.68
C ASN A 60 -7.45 6.62 -6.45
N GLU A 61 -8.76 6.76 -6.26
CA GLU A 61 -9.70 5.65 -6.00
C GLU A 61 -10.05 4.87 -7.29
N ASP A 62 -9.62 5.30 -8.46
CA ASP A 62 -9.96 4.60 -9.70
C ASP A 62 -9.01 3.42 -9.97
N GLY A 63 -9.44 2.21 -9.63
CA GLY A 63 -8.73 0.96 -9.94
C GLY A 63 -8.60 0.66 -11.44
N ASN A 64 -9.27 1.40 -12.32
CA ASN A 64 -9.07 1.33 -13.79
C ASN A 64 -7.90 2.19 -14.27
N SER A 65 -7.36 3.07 -13.42
CA SER A 65 -6.22 3.91 -13.78
C SER A 65 -4.92 3.10 -13.88
N THR A 66 -3.96 3.64 -14.63
CA THR A 66 -2.63 3.02 -14.80
C THR A 66 -1.65 3.62 -13.78
N PRO A 67 -1.14 2.85 -12.80
CA PRO A 67 -0.14 3.34 -11.85
C PRO A 67 1.24 3.42 -12.50
N LYS A 68 2.20 3.98 -11.76
CA LYS A 68 3.63 4.02 -12.13
C LYS A 68 4.47 3.19 -11.16
N ALA A 69 5.69 2.86 -11.58
CA ALA A 69 6.66 2.24 -10.67
C ALA A 69 6.90 3.15 -9.45
N GLY A 70 6.89 2.57 -8.26
CA GLY A 70 6.95 3.28 -6.99
C GLY A 70 5.60 3.74 -6.45
N ASP A 71 4.51 3.67 -7.22
CA ASP A 71 3.19 3.93 -6.66
C ASP A 71 2.82 2.84 -5.64
N ILE A 72 1.93 3.20 -4.73
CA ILE A 72 1.32 2.26 -3.78
C ILE A 72 0.01 1.78 -4.38
N ILE A 73 -0.24 0.47 -4.33
CA ILE A 73 -1.51 -0.15 -4.71
C ILE A 73 -2.20 -0.67 -3.47
N THR A 74 -3.53 -0.52 -3.40
CA THR A 74 -4.34 -1.06 -2.31
C THR A 74 -5.48 -1.91 -2.85
N PHE A 75 -6.01 -2.79 -1.99
CA PHE A 75 -7.04 -3.75 -2.36
C PHE A 75 -8.19 -3.76 -1.36
N ASN A 76 -9.38 -3.99 -1.88
CA ASN A 76 -10.57 -4.40 -1.15
C ASN A 76 -11.07 -5.72 -1.75
N TRP A 77 -11.09 -6.77 -0.94
CA TRP A 77 -11.44 -8.13 -1.34
C TRP A 77 -12.94 -8.42 -1.27
N ASP A 78 -13.72 -7.51 -0.69
CA ASP A 78 -15.19 -7.65 -0.61
C ASP A 78 -15.87 -7.48 -1.97
N GLN A 79 -15.15 -6.99 -2.99
CA GLN A 79 -15.69 -6.78 -4.33
C GLN A 79 -14.74 -7.20 -5.45
N ASN A 80 -15.30 -7.82 -6.50
CA ASN A 80 -14.57 -8.35 -7.65
C ASN A 80 -14.83 -7.58 -8.96
N SER A 81 -15.29 -6.33 -8.89
CA SER A 81 -15.53 -5.43 -10.03
C SER A 81 -15.12 -3.99 -9.69
N GLN A 82 -14.87 -3.17 -10.72
CA GLN A 82 -14.68 -1.72 -10.57
C GLN A 82 -16.01 -0.96 -10.74
N GLN A 83 -16.21 0.21 -10.12
CA GLN A 83 -15.33 0.83 -9.12
C GLN A 83 -15.43 0.10 -7.78
N ASN A 84 -14.32 0.00 -7.06
CA ASN A 84 -14.24 -0.64 -5.75
C ASN A 84 -13.71 0.36 -4.71
N ASP A 85 -14.59 0.88 -3.86
CA ASP A 85 -14.32 1.98 -2.92
C ASP A 85 -14.59 1.63 -1.44
N GLY A 86 -14.82 0.34 -1.16
CA GLY A 86 -15.04 -0.19 0.18
C GLY A 86 -13.79 -0.25 1.04
N TRP A 87 -13.89 -0.87 2.23
CA TRP A 87 -12.79 -0.91 3.20
C TRP A 87 -11.57 -1.65 2.63
N ALA A 88 -10.36 -1.15 2.87
CA ALA A 88 -9.15 -1.78 2.32
C ALA A 88 -8.58 -2.86 3.24
N ASP A 89 -8.24 -3.99 2.63
CA ASP A 89 -7.68 -5.17 3.29
C ASP A 89 -6.16 -5.28 3.12
N HIS A 90 -5.65 -4.84 1.97
CA HIS A 90 -4.26 -5.10 1.59
C HIS A 90 -3.60 -3.94 0.85
N ILE A 91 -2.27 -3.89 0.89
CA ILE A 91 -1.44 -2.84 0.31
C ILE A 91 -0.12 -3.41 -0.20
N GLY A 92 0.40 -2.84 -1.29
CA GLY A 92 1.65 -3.23 -1.91
C GLY A 92 2.33 -2.07 -2.62
N ILE A 93 3.52 -2.33 -3.16
CA ILE A 93 4.30 -1.37 -3.94
C ILE A 93 4.31 -1.82 -5.40
N VAL A 94 4.00 -0.92 -6.32
CA VAL A 94 4.09 -1.18 -7.76
C VAL A 94 5.57 -1.20 -8.16
N GLU A 95 6.04 -2.35 -8.64
CA GLU A 95 7.40 -2.54 -9.17
C GLU A 95 7.50 -2.00 -10.60
N LYS A 96 6.52 -2.31 -11.45
CA LYS A 96 6.41 -1.84 -12.83
C LYS A 96 5.01 -2.08 -13.40
N VAL A 97 4.73 -1.46 -14.54
CA VAL A 97 3.55 -1.77 -15.37
C VAL A 97 4.03 -2.12 -16.78
N GLU A 98 3.57 -3.25 -17.31
CA GLU A 98 3.94 -3.74 -18.63
C GLU A 98 2.75 -4.42 -19.29
N ASN A 99 2.39 -4.02 -20.52
CA ASN A 99 1.30 -4.61 -21.30
C ASN A 99 -0.05 -4.68 -20.55
N GLY A 100 -0.36 -3.64 -19.76
CA GLY A 100 -1.59 -3.58 -18.96
C GLY A 100 -1.58 -4.47 -17.70
N ILE A 101 -0.44 -5.06 -17.36
CA ILE A 101 -0.21 -5.83 -16.15
C ILE A 101 0.61 -5.01 -15.16
N ILE A 102 0.08 -4.86 -13.95
CA ILE A 102 0.75 -4.24 -12.81
C ILE A 102 1.52 -5.33 -12.10
N HIS A 103 2.83 -5.15 -11.93
CA HIS A 103 3.69 -6.01 -11.13
C HIS A 103 3.90 -5.35 -9.78
N THR A 104 3.73 -6.10 -8.69
CA THR A 104 3.79 -5.58 -7.32
C THR A 104 4.79 -6.34 -6.47
N ILE A 105 5.26 -5.72 -5.39
CA ILE A 105 5.97 -6.35 -4.26
C ILE A 105 5.11 -6.12 -3.02
N GLU A 106 4.68 -7.21 -2.39
CA GLU A 106 3.71 -7.20 -1.29
C GLU A 106 4.25 -7.95 -0.08
N GLY A 107 4.15 -7.33 1.10
CA GLY A 107 4.40 -7.98 2.40
C GLY A 107 3.12 -8.61 2.95
N ASN A 108 3.26 -9.51 3.92
CA ASN A 108 2.17 -10.33 4.47
C ASN A 108 1.29 -10.94 3.37
N SER A 109 1.93 -11.44 2.32
CA SER A 109 1.26 -12.08 1.22
C SER A 109 0.93 -13.54 1.57
N THR A 110 0.61 -14.37 0.58
CA THR A 110 0.36 -15.80 0.79
C THR A 110 1.49 -16.45 1.60
N ASN A 111 1.14 -17.27 2.60
CA ASN A 111 2.07 -17.92 3.53
C ASN A 111 2.95 -16.95 4.37
N ASN A 112 2.48 -15.74 4.65
CA ASN A 112 3.15 -14.80 5.57
C ASN A 112 4.56 -14.38 5.08
N GLN A 113 4.70 -14.07 3.79
CA GLN A 113 6.00 -13.75 3.16
C GLN A 113 5.92 -12.52 2.24
N VAL A 114 7.08 -11.98 1.87
CA VAL A 114 7.20 -11.00 0.78
C VAL A 114 7.11 -11.71 -0.56
N GLN A 115 6.21 -11.29 -1.43
CA GLN A 115 6.02 -11.91 -2.74
C GLN A 115 5.85 -10.88 -3.85
N ARG A 116 6.24 -11.28 -5.06
CA ARG A 116 5.85 -10.58 -6.28
C ARG A 116 4.51 -11.08 -6.77
N LYS A 117 3.61 -10.17 -7.13
CA LYS A 117 2.32 -10.50 -7.72
C LYS A 117 2.05 -9.69 -8.97
N THR A 118 1.00 -10.08 -9.68
CA THR A 118 0.58 -9.44 -10.91
C THR A 118 -0.92 -9.28 -10.96
N TYR A 119 -1.38 -8.11 -11.42
CA TYR A 119 -2.79 -7.80 -11.57
C TYR A 119 -3.02 -7.13 -12.93
N ARG A 120 -4.14 -7.41 -13.57
CA ARG A 120 -4.59 -6.59 -14.71
C ARG A 120 -5.02 -5.22 -14.19
N ILE A 121 -4.75 -4.17 -14.96
CA ILE A 121 -5.39 -2.86 -14.74
C ILE A 121 -6.91 -3.06 -14.76
N GLY A 122 -7.63 -2.44 -13.82
CA GLY A 122 -9.07 -2.64 -13.65
C GLY A 122 -9.44 -3.96 -12.96
N HIS A 123 -8.49 -4.71 -12.40
CA HIS A 123 -8.82 -5.91 -11.61
C HIS A 123 -9.76 -5.52 -10.47
N GLY A 124 -10.81 -6.32 -10.27
CA GLY A 124 -11.93 -5.95 -9.41
C GLY A 124 -11.58 -5.68 -7.95
N ASN A 125 -10.59 -6.39 -7.40
CA ASN A 125 -10.15 -6.17 -6.02
C ASN A 125 -9.26 -4.93 -5.83
N ILE A 126 -8.81 -4.28 -6.91
CA ILE A 126 -8.00 -3.07 -6.76
C ILE A 126 -8.91 -1.97 -6.21
N ARG A 127 -8.57 -1.44 -5.05
CA ARG A 127 -9.30 -0.29 -4.52
C ARG A 127 -8.81 1.01 -5.13
N GLY A 128 -7.50 1.13 -5.32
CA GLY A 128 -6.91 2.34 -5.87
C GLY A 128 -5.43 2.42 -5.61
N PHE A 129 -4.88 3.59 -5.94
CA PHE A 129 -3.45 3.84 -5.95
C PHE A 129 -3.12 5.12 -5.19
N ALA A 130 -1.95 5.16 -4.56
CA ALA A 130 -1.34 6.42 -4.14
C ALA A 130 -0.09 6.68 -4.99
N SER A 131 0.05 7.89 -5.53
CA SER A 131 1.17 8.29 -6.38
C SER A 131 2.05 9.31 -5.67
N PRO A 132 3.11 8.89 -4.97
CA PRO A 132 3.97 9.78 -4.19
C PRO A 132 4.71 10.77 -5.11
N LEU A 133 4.93 11.99 -4.62
CA LEU A 133 5.58 13.06 -5.39
C LEU A 133 7.12 12.94 -5.30
N TYR A 134 7.68 12.04 -6.11
CA TYR A 134 9.13 11.86 -6.22
C TYR A 134 9.84 13.10 -6.79
N LYS A 135 11.06 13.37 -6.31
CA LYS A 135 11.94 14.46 -6.77
C LYS A 135 12.95 13.98 -7.79
#